data_AF-A0A7J4HSV2-F1
#
_entry.id   AF-A0A7J4HSV2-F1
#
_cell.length_a   1.000
_cell.length_b   1.000
_cell.length_c   1.000
_cell.angle_alpha   90.00
_cell.angle_beta   90.00
_cell.angle_gamma   90.00
#
_symmetry.space_group_name_H-M   'P 1'
#
loop_
_entity.id
_entity.type
_entity.pdbx_description
1 polymer ?
#
loop_
_entity_poly.entity_id
_entity_poly.type
_entity_poly.pdbx_seq_one_letter_code
_entity_poly.pdbx_strand_id
1 'polypeptide(L)'
;MKFDKNLAAIHAYLCGDGYVIKNPTTQKHKYYYIGLRNTNETLLKDFQQKFKAYFNIEPRIVPGRSVIQNKAIYQFLTKEYSYYSYEWSFPKLSTENSKAWIRAFFDCEGWVENQPAKSRLIGLECCNERGIFQIKEALYRLGINSQVTKKKGRTIWRLTICAKENIILFQKRIGFLHPQKKKKLEEAIASYTSYVWNIPTKKEELFTFVNQKGKIRQSTKRLRLLSIHQQNLINLQKALKEYNIPSTLLGPWRSSTCSQYYCLTIKEENIHG
;
A
#
# COMPACT_ATOMS: atom_id res chain seq x y z
N MET A 1 26.13 -18.69 0.03
CA MET A 1 24.77 -19.15 -0.33
C MET A 1 23.94 -17.95 -0.73
N LYS A 2 23.12 -18.04 -1.78
CA LYS A 2 22.44 -16.88 -2.40
C LYS A 2 21.13 -16.60 -1.68
N PHE A 3 20.91 -15.34 -1.31
CA PHE A 3 19.64 -14.88 -0.75
C PHE A 3 18.57 -14.86 -1.86
N ASP A 4 17.91 -16.00 -2.08
CA ASP A 4 16.95 -16.23 -3.16
C ASP A 4 15.52 -15.79 -2.79
N LYS A 5 14.55 -16.04 -3.69
CA LYS A 5 13.14 -15.71 -3.46
C LYS A 5 12.52 -16.47 -2.29
N ASN A 6 13.01 -17.67 -1.98
CA ASN A 6 12.47 -18.50 -0.91
C ASN A 6 12.96 -17.99 0.44
N LEU A 7 14.26 -17.74 0.59
CA LEU A 7 14.80 -17.13 1.80
C LEU A 7 14.23 -15.73 2.02
N ALA A 8 13.96 -14.96 0.97
CA ALA A 8 13.28 -13.67 1.07
C ALA A 8 11.87 -13.77 1.65
N ALA A 9 11.07 -14.71 1.19
CA ALA A 9 9.74 -14.93 1.76
C ALA A 9 9.85 -15.45 3.22
N ILE A 10 10.74 -16.41 3.50
CA ILE A 10 10.96 -16.95 4.85
C ILE A 10 11.34 -15.83 5.82
N HIS A 11 12.34 -15.01 5.46
CA HIS A 11 12.79 -13.90 6.29
C HIS A 11 11.65 -12.91 6.55
N ALA A 12 10.87 -12.54 5.54
CA ALA A 12 9.73 -11.64 5.71
C ALA A 12 8.65 -12.21 6.64
N TYR A 13 8.28 -13.49 6.47
CA TYR A 13 7.36 -14.17 7.38
C TYR A 13 7.87 -14.16 8.82
N LEU A 14 9.17 -14.38 9.02
CA LEU A 14 9.79 -14.37 10.35
C LEU A 14 9.87 -12.98 10.96
N CYS A 15 9.94 -11.91 10.16
CA CYS A 15 9.92 -10.52 10.65
C CYS A 15 8.51 -9.99 10.97
N GLY A 16 7.46 -10.55 10.36
CA GLY A 16 6.06 -10.22 10.65
C GLY A 16 5.52 -11.09 11.78
N ASP A 17 4.74 -12.10 11.43
CA ASP A 17 4.07 -12.99 12.40
C ASP A 17 4.92 -14.17 12.91
N GLY A 18 6.16 -14.29 12.46
CA GLY A 18 7.03 -15.41 12.80
C GLY A 18 7.94 -15.16 13.99
N TYR A 19 8.76 -16.16 14.29
CA TYR A 19 9.70 -16.13 15.41
C TYR A 19 10.90 -17.04 15.16
N VAL A 20 12.07 -16.59 15.63
CA VAL A 20 13.33 -17.32 15.63
C VAL A 20 13.91 -17.24 17.02
N ILE A 21 13.67 -18.26 17.85
CA ILE A 21 13.95 -18.23 19.28
C ILE A 21 14.80 -19.41 19.73
N LYS A 22 15.64 -19.15 20.72
CA LYS A 22 16.32 -20.17 21.51
C LYS A 22 15.96 -19.98 22.98
N ASN A 23 16.11 -21.03 23.76
CA ASN A 23 15.90 -20.94 25.20
C ASN A 23 16.87 -19.93 25.86
N PRO A 24 16.46 -19.24 26.95
CA PRO A 24 17.37 -18.44 27.75
C PRO A 24 18.56 -19.25 28.25
N THR A 25 19.71 -18.60 28.44
CA THR A 25 20.95 -19.23 28.91
C THR A 25 20.81 -19.94 30.26
N THR A 26 19.78 -19.59 31.03
CA THR A 26 19.49 -20.14 32.36
C THR A 26 18.81 -21.52 32.34
N GLN A 27 18.33 -22.01 31.20
CA GLN A 27 17.68 -23.32 31.10
C GLN A 27 18.61 -24.41 30.54
N LYS A 28 18.61 -25.60 31.17
CA LYS A 28 19.44 -26.76 30.77
C LYS A 28 19.11 -27.30 29.37
N HIS A 29 17.82 -27.38 29.01
CA HIS A 29 17.41 -27.90 27.71
C HIS A 29 17.44 -26.80 26.63
N LYS A 30 18.19 -27.03 25.55
CA LYS A 30 18.30 -26.07 24.43
C LYS A 30 17.30 -26.45 23.33
N TYR A 31 16.31 -25.60 23.09
CA TYR A 31 15.52 -25.63 21.86
C TYR A 31 15.91 -24.49 20.93
N TYR A 32 15.68 -24.70 19.64
CA TYR A 32 15.96 -23.75 18.57
C TYR A 32 14.74 -23.72 17.64
N TYR A 33 13.71 -22.97 18.05
CA TYR A 33 12.46 -22.91 17.31
C TYR A 33 12.51 -21.83 16.24
N ILE A 34 12.01 -22.20 15.07
CA ILE A 34 11.71 -21.29 13.98
C ILE A 34 10.27 -21.58 13.59
N GLY A 35 9.44 -20.55 13.46
CA GLY A 35 8.07 -20.77 13.03
C GLY A 35 7.33 -19.52 12.61
N LEU A 36 6.24 -19.74 11.91
CA LEU A 36 5.24 -18.74 11.54
C LEU A 36 3.97 -19.01 12.35
N ARG A 37 3.42 -18.00 13.03
CA ARG A 37 2.13 -18.10 13.71
C ARG A 37 1.08 -17.31 12.93
N ASN A 38 0.19 -18.01 12.23
CA ASN A 38 -0.82 -17.33 11.43
C ASN A 38 -2.11 -18.18 11.38
N THR A 39 -3.28 -17.53 11.40
CA THR A 39 -4.58 -18.20 11.30
C THR A 39 -4.92 -18.62 9.88
N ASN A 40 -4.20 -18.08 8.88
CA ASN A 40 -4.41 -18.39 7.48
C ASN A 40 -3.54 -19.57 7.03
N GLU A 41 -4.18 -20.71 6.74
CA GLU A 41 -3.48 -21.91 6.27
C GLU A 41 -2.72 -21.72 4.96
N THR A 42 -3.17 -20.82 4.08
CA THR A 42 -2.47 -20.55 2.80
C THR A 42 -1.08 -20.01 3.07
N LEU A 43 -0.94 -19.13 4.07
CA LEU A 43 0.35 -18.57 4.46
C LEU A 43 1.22 -19.60 5.20
N LEU A 44 0.63 -20.46 6.04
CA LEU A 44 1.36 -21.55 6.70
C LEU A 44 1.94 -22.56 5.68
N LYS A 45 1.16 -22.91 4.66
CA LYS A 45 1.57 -23.79 3.56
C LYS A 45 2.63 -23.13 2.67
N ASP A 46 2.48 -21.85 2.35
CA ASP A 46 3.50 -21.11 1.60
C ASP A 46 4.83 -21.06 2.36
N PHE A 47 4.79 -20.71 3.65
CA PHE A 47 5.98 -20.74 4.50
C PHE A 47 6.65 -22.13 4.51
N GLN A 48 5.87 -23.19 4.74
CA GLN A 48 6.36 -24.57 4.72
C GLN A 48 7.04 -24.93 3.40
N GLN A 49 6.41 -24.62 2.27
CA GLN A 49 6.95 -24.90 0.93
C GLN A 49 8.23 -24.13 0.64
N LYS A 50 8.29 -22.83 0.97
CA LYS A 50 9.50 -22.01 0.79
C LYS A 50 10.63 -22.55 1.66
N PHE A 51 10.32 -22.94 2.90
CA PHE A 51 11.28 -23.51 3.82
C PHE A 51 11.84 -24.85 3.32
N LYS A 52 10.98 -25.73 2.82
CA LYS A 52 11.38 -26.98 2.16
C LYS A 52 12.25 -26.72 0.93
N ALA A 53 11.88 -25.77 0.09
CA ALA A 53 12.64 -25.44 -1.11
C ALA A 53 14.05 -24.89 -0.81
N TYR A 54 14.21 -24.11 0.26
CA TYR A 54 15.50 -23.48 0.58
C TYR A 54 16.38 -24.33 1.49
N PHE A 55 15.81 -24.96 2.52
CA PHE A 55 16.55 -25.71 3.53
C PHE A 55 16.48 -27.23 3.35
N ASN A 56 15.68 -27.73 2.39
CA ASN A 56 15.38 -29.15 2.21
C ASN A 56 14.78 -29.81 3.46
N ILE A 57 14.06 -29.03 4.27
CA ILE A 57 13.34 -29.52 5.45
C ILE A 57 11.95 -28.93 5.46
N GLU A 58 10.96 -29.74 5.80
CA GLU A 58 9.57 -29.36 5.82
C GLU A 58 9.12 -29.05 7.27
N PRO A 59 8.83 -27.78 7.62
CA PRO A 59 8.26 -27.44 8.92
C PRO A 59 6.93 -28.16 9.12
N ARG A 60 6.63 -28.57 10.35
CA ARG A 60 5.35 -29.20 10.68
C ARG A 60 4.28 -28.13 10.82
N ILE A 61 3.18 -28.28 10.09
CA ILE A 61 1.98 -27.47 10.29
C ILE A 61 1.17 -28.07 11.45
N VAL A 62 0.83 -27.22 12.41
CA VAL A 62 -0.06 -27.50 13.54
C VAL A 62 -1.10 -26.37 13.61
N PRO A 63 -2.22 -26.51 14.34
CA PRO A 63 -3.24 -25.47 14.40
C PRO A 63 -2.67 -24.07 14.69
N GLY A 64 -2.82 -23.17 13.71
CA GLY A 64 -2.35 -21.78 13.76
C GLY A 64 -0.84 -21.55 13.64
N ARG A 65 -0.03 -22.58 13.33
CA ARG A 65 1.44 -22.44 13.23
C ARG A 65 2.09 -23.38 12.21
N SER A 66 3.22 -22.96 11.66
CA SER A 66 4.15 -23.81 10.91
C SER A 66 5.51 -23.73 11.59
N VAL A 67 6.03 -24.84 12.11
CA VAL A 67 7.14 -24.84 13.08
C VAL A 67 8.17 -25.93 12.82
N ILE A 68 9.44 -25.59 13.08
CA ILE A 68 10.58 -26.51 13.04
C ILE A 68 11.51 -26.24 14.22
N GLN A 69 12.18 -27.31 14.69
CA GLN A 69 13.30 -27.21 15.62
C GLN A 69 14.59 -27.61 14.90
N ASN A 70 15.50 -26.65 14.68
CA ASN A 70 16.78 -26.94 14.03
C ASN A 70 17.85 -25.91 14.43
N LYS A 71 18.89 -26.39 15.12
CA LYS A 71 20.00 -25.54 15.61
C LYS A 71 20.80 -24.91 14.48
N ALA A 72 21.13 -25.67 13.43
CA ALA A 72 21.95 -25.20 12.33
C ALA A 72 21.23 -24.09 11.54
N ILE A 73 19.94 -24.28 11.27
CA ILE A 73 19.13 -23.26 10.59
C ILE A 73 18.94 -22.03 11.47
N TYR A 74 18.71 -22.21 12.77
CA TYR A 74 18.64 -21.08 13.71
C TYR A 74 19.93 -20.24 13.64
N GLN A 75 21.09 -20.89 13.78
CA GLN A 75 22.39 -20.21 13.73
C GLN A 75 22.62 -19.53 12.38
N PHE A 76 22.21 -20.16 11.28
CA PHE A 76 22.25 -19.57 9.95
C PHE A 76 21.41 -18.30 9.87
N LEU A 77 20.15 -18.36 10.28
CA LEU A 77 19.20 -17.24 10.20
C LEU A 77 19.64 -16.07 11.09
N THR A 78 20.18 -16.35 12.29
CA THR A 78 20.57 -15.32 13.27
C THR A 78 22.01 -14.83 13.12
N LYS A 79 22.77 -15.33 12.14
CA LYS A 79 24.16 -14.90 11.92
C LYS A 79 24.23 -13.44 11.48
N GLU A 80 23.31 -13.02 10.61
CA GLU A 80 23.34 -11.72 9.95
C GLU A 80 22.04 -10.91 10.14
N TYR A 81 20.99 -11.54 10.68
CA TYR A 81 19.66 -10.93 10.79
C TYR A 81 19.09 -11.06 12.20
N SER A 82 18.42 -9.99 12.64
CA SER A 82 17.53 -10.02 13.80
C SER A 82 16.09 -10.19 13.32
N TYR A 83 15.29 -10.92 14.11
CA TYR A 83 13.86 -11.12 13.88
C TYR A 83 13.01 -10.50 15.00
N TYR A 84 13.63 -9.74 15.90
CA TYR A 84 12.90 -8.98 16.91
C TYR A 84 12.19 -7.79 16.28
N SER A 85 10.99 -7.48 16.77
CA SER A 85 10.07 -6.53 16.15
C SER A 85 10.65 -5.13 15.93
N TYR A 86 11.64 -4.70 16.71
CA TYR A 86 12.27 -3.38 16.62
C TYR A 86 13.60 -3.37 15.84
N GLU A 87 14.15 -4.54 15.49
CA GLU A 87 15.55 -4.67 15.09
C GLU A 87 15.76 -5.25 13.70
N TRP A 88 14.76 -5.97 13.16
CA TRP A 88 14.90 -6.57 11.84
C TRP A 88 15.25 -5.51 10.79
N SER A 89 15.93 -5.93 9.72
CA SER A 89 16.26 -5.03 8.62
C SER A 89 15.84 -5.65 7.31
N PHE A 90 15.41 -4.80 6.37
CA PHE A 90 15.14 -5.23 5.01
C PHE A 90 16.46 -5.63 4.34
N PRO A 91 16.63 -6.89 3.91
CA PRO A 91 17.88 -7.36 3.32
C PRO A 91 18.15 -6.68 1.96
N LYS A 92 19.42 -6.62 1.55
CA LYS A 92 19.78 -6.13 0.21
C LYS A 92 19.39 -7.20 -0.82
N LEU A 93 18.31 -6.96 -1.56
CA LEU A 93 17.71 -7.92 -2.49
C LEU A 93 17.67 -7.40 -3.92
N SER A 94 17.66 -8.33 -4.88
CA SER A 94 17.25 -8.03 -6.26
C SER A 94 15.78 -7.59 -6.32
N THR A 95 15.36 -7.02 -7.44
CA THR A 95 13.97 -6.63 -7.68
C THR A 95 13.00 -7.80 -7.48
N GLU A 96 13.29 -8.98 -8.04
CA GLU A 96 12.40 -10.15 -7.91
C GLU A 96 12.34 -10.69 -6.47
N ASN A 97 13.48 -10.75 -5.77
CA ASN A 97 13.48 -11.22 -4.38
C ASN A 97 12.81 -10.20 -3.45
N SER A 98 12.93 -8.90 -3.76
CA SER A 98 12.22 -7.84 -3.03
C SER A 98 10.71 -8.01 -3.14
N LYS A 99 10.16 -8.35 -4.31
CA LYS A 99 8.71 -8.64 -4.46
C LYS A 99 8.28 -9.78 -3.54
N ALA A 100 9.05 -10.87 -3.50
CA ALA A 100 8.76 -12.03 -2.65
C ALA A 100 8.77 -11.67 -1.15
N TRP A 101 9.76 -10.88 -0.72
CA TRP A 101 9.86 -10.37 0.64
C TRP A 101 8.67 -9.48 0.99
N ILE A 102 8.39 -8.45 0.16
CA ILE A 102 7.33 -7.47 0.43
C ILE A 102 5.97 -8.15 0.47
N ARG A 103 5.69 -9.07 -0.48
CA ARG A 103 4.44 -9.83 -0.48
C ARG A 103 4.25 -10.58 0.84
N ALA A 104 5.24 -11.37 1.27
CA ALA A 104 5.16 -12.14 2.51
C ALA A 104 4.96 -11.24 3.74
N PHE A 105 5.66 -10.09 3.80
CA PHE A 105 5.52 -9.16 4.91
C PHE A 105 4.14 -8.48 4.96
N PHE A 106 3.62 -8.05 3.80
CA PHE A 106 2.26 -7.50 3.69
C PHE A 106 1.17 -8.55 3.95
N ASP A 107 1.42 -9.83 3.59
CA ASP A 107 0.52 -10.93 3.92
C ASP A 107 0.38 -11.14 5.44
N CYS A 108 1.42 -10.85 6.22
CA CYS A 108 1.37 -10.81 7.68
C CYS A 108 0.72 -9.50 8.18
N GLU A 109 1.45 -8.40 8.02
CA GLU A 109 1.20 -7.14 8.75
C GLU A 109 0.30 -6.15 7.99
N GLY A 110 0.11 -6.36 6.68
CA GLY A 110 -0.62 -5.45 5.82
C GLY A 110 -2.14 -5.61 5.90
N TRP A 111 -2.87 -4.57 5.54
CA TRP A 111 -4.32 -4.61 5.36
C TRP A 111 -4.73 -3.83 4.12
N VAL A 112 -5.96 -4.09 3.66
CA VAL A 112 -6.60 -3.31 2.62
C VAL A 112 -7.79 -2.57 3.23
N GLU A 113 -7.90 -1.29 2.94
CA GLU A 113 -9.07 -0.48 3.25
C GLU A 113 -9.87 -0.26 1.97
N ASN A 114 -11.17 -0.56 2.04
CA ASN A 114 -12.12 -0.34 0.96
C ASN A 114 -13.38 0.29 1.55
N GLN A 115 -13.42 1.62 1.60
CA GLN A 115 -14.61 2.42 1.87
C GLN A 115 -14.98 3.11 0.56
N PRO A 116 -15.94 2.57 -0.21
CA PRO A 116 -16.37 3.17 -1.47
C PRO A 116 -16.66 4.66 -1.32
N ALA A 117 -16.23 5.44 -2.31
CA ALA A 117 -16.27 6.92 -2.35
C ALA A 117 -15.47 7.68 -1.26
N LYS A 118 -14.94 7.02 -0.23
CA LYS A 118 -14.25 7.66 0.90
C LYS A 118 -12.76 7.36 0.97
N SER A 119 -12.36 6.09 0.98
CA SER A 119 -10.97 5.68 1.21
C SER A 119 -10.67 4.33 0.59
N ARG A 120 -9.58 4.27 -0.18
CA ARG A 120 -9.07 3.06 -0.82
C ARG A 120 -7.56 3.09 -0.69
N LEU A 121 -7.00 2.21 0.12
CA LEU A 121 -5.56 2.14 0.35
C LEU A 121 -5.13 0.75 0.77
N ILE A 122 -3.83 0.50 0.63
CA ILE A 122 -3.15 -0.62 1.26
C ILE A 122 -2.33 -0.04 2.40
N GLY A 123 -2.50 -0.56 3.61
CA GLY A 123 -1.80 -0.11 4.80
C GLY A 123 -0.91 -1.19 5.38
N LEU A 124 0.11 -0.76 6.12
CA LEU A 124 1.02 -1.58 6.90
C LEU A 124 1.42 -0.79 8.16
N GLU A 125 1.48 -1.44 9.33
CA GLU A 125 1.85 -0.84 10.61
C GLU A 125 2.95 -1.69 11.25
N CYS A 126 4.03 -1.08 11.74
CA CYS A 126 5.02 -1.77 12.54
C CYS A 126 5.73 -0.83 13.51
N CYS A 127 6.35 -1.36 14.56
CA CYS A 127 7.13 -0.57 15.51
C CYS A 127 8.57 -0.27 15.02
N ASN A 128 9.06 -1.00 14.03
CA ASN A 128 10.38 -0.81 13.44
C ASN A 128 10.41 0.39 12.47
N GLU A 129 10.89 1.54 12.94
CA GLU A 129 11.04 2.75 12.12
C GLU A 129 11.96 2.51 10.92
N ARG A 130 13.16 1.98 11.16
CA ARG A 130 14.14 1.77 10.10
C ARG A 130 13.59 0.80 9.05
N GLY A 131 13.00 -0.31 9.51
CA GLY A 131 12.42 -1.33 8.66
C GLY A 131 11.31 -0.79 7.75
N ILE A 132 10.40 0.04 8.28
CA ILE A 132 9.29 0.58 7.48
C ILE A 132 9.79 1.55 6.39
N PHE A 133 10.81 2.35 6.68
CA PHE A 133 11.42 3.23 5.67
C PHE A 133 12.17 2.43 4.61
N GLN A 134 12.82 1.32 4.98
CA GLN A 134 13.43 0.43 3.99
C GLN A 134 12.38 -0.23 3.07
N ILE A 135 11.22 -0.60 3.60
CA ILE A 135 10.09 -1.09 2.78
C ILE A 135 9.60 0.00 1.83
N LYS A 136 9.47 1.25 2.30
CA LYS A 136 9.10 2.40 1.45
C LYS A 136 10.06 2.55 0.27
N GLU A 137 11.37 2.52 0.51
CA GLU A 137 12.37 2.60 -0.56
C GLU A 137 12.30 1.40 -1.52
N ALA A 138 12.05 0.20 -1.00
CA ALA A 138 11.89 -0.99 -1.83
C ALA A 138 10.63 -0.89 -2.73
N LEU A 139 9.52 -0.37 -2.22
CA LEU A 139 8.31 -0.08 -2.99
C LEU A 139 8.57 0.98 -4.06
N TYR A 140 9.31 2.04 -3.73
CA TYR A 140 9.66 3.10 -4.68
C TYR A 140 10.48 2.56 -5.86
N ARG A 141 11.46 1.68 -5.62
CA ARG A 141 12.20 0.98 -6.70
C ARG A 141 11.31 0.10 -7.57
N LEU A 142 10.17 -0.35 -7.04
CA LEU A 142 9.13 -1.06 -7.79
C LEU A 142 8.13 -0.10 -8.47
N GLY A 143 8.38 1.21 -8.48
CA GLY A 143 7.49 2.21 -9.06
C GLY A 143 6.20 2.45 -8.25
N ILE A 144 6.14 1.96 -7.01
CA ILE A 144 4.98 2.09 -6.14
C ILE A 144 5.26 3.19 -5.12
N ASN A 145 4.58 4.32 -5.27
CA ASN A 145 4.71 5.41 -4.30
C ASN A 145 3.94 5.08 -3.02
N SER A 146 4.57 5.34 -1.87
CA SER A 146 3.97 5.14 -0.56
C SER A 146 4.38 6.26 0.41
N GLN A 147 3.59 6.42 1.48
CA GLN A 147 3.85 7.38 2.53
C GLN A 147 4.06 6.67 3.86
N VAL A 148 4.91 7.22 4.72
CA VAL A 148 5.15 6.73 6.08
C VAL A 148 4.81 7.85 7.05
N THR A 149 4.05 7.53 8.08
CA THR A 149 3.62 8.47 9.13
C THR A 149 3.75 7.81 10.50
N LYS A 150 4.12 8.58 11.52
CA LYS A 150 4.13 8.10 12.92
C LYS A 150 2.75 8.27 13.54
N LYS A 151 2.26 7.26 14.23
CA LYS A 151 0.99 7.34 14.98
C LYS A 151 1.18 8.18 16.23
N LYS A 152 0.35 9.22 16.42
CA LYS A 152 0.47 10.14 17.56
C LYS A 152 0.41 9.36 18.89
N GLY A 153 1.38 9.62 19.77
CA GLY A 153 1.46 9.00 21.10
C GLY A 153 1.83 7.52 21.12
N ARG A 154 2.29 6.93 20.00
CA ARG A 154 2.73 5.52 19.94
C ARG A 154 4.03 5.38 19.17
N THR A 155 4.85 4.40 19.54
CA THR A 155 6.03 3.98 18.77
C THR A 155 5.60 3.00 17.66
N ILE A 156 4.66 3.46 16.83
CA ILE A 156 4.12 2.70 15.71
C ILE A 156 4.15 3.60 14.47
N TRP A 157 4.70 3.06 13.41
CA TRP A 157 4.79 3.71 12.11
C TRP A 157 3.81 3.05 11.15
N ARG A 158 3.13 3.86 10.36
CA ARG A 158 2.16 3.44 9.36
C ARG A 158 2.67 3.79 7.97
N LEU A 159 2.76 2.78 7.12
CA LEU A 159 2.97 2.93 5.69
C LEU A 159 1.64 2.80 4.95
N THR A 160 1.38 3.71 4.01
CA THR A 160 0.19 3.69 3.16
C THR A 160 0.54 3.77 1.68
N ILE A 161 -0.11 2.93 0.88
CA ILE A 161 -0.11 2.97 -0.58
C ILE A 161 -1.48 3.47 -1.02
N CYS A 162 -1.50 4.65 -1.61
CA CYS A 162 -2.70 5.36 -2.05
C CYS A 162 -2.65 5.62 -3.56
N ALA A 163 -3.76 6.12 -4.11
CA ALA A 163 -3.99 6.33 -5.55
C ALA A 163 -4.16 5.02 -6.34
N LYS A 164 -5.08 5.06 -7.31
CA LYS A 164 -5.52 3.89 -8.07
C LYS A 164 -4.35 3.22 -8.78
N GLU A 165 -3.46 4.02 -9.34
CA GLU A 165 -2.30 3.59 -10.12
C GLU A 165 -1.32 2.79 -9.26
N ASN A 166 -0.99 3.28 -8.06
CA ASN A 166 -0.09 2.56 -7.15
C ASN A 166 -0.71 1.27 -6.61
N ILE A 167 -2.03 1.27 -6.33
CA ILE A 167 -2.75 0.09 -5.86
C ILE A 167 -2.79 -0.98 -6.97
N ILE A 168 -3.04 -0.60 -8.21
CA ILE A 168 -2.96 -1.49 -9.38
C ILE A 168 -1.53 -2.01 -9.57
N LEU A 169 -0.52 -1.13 -9.46
CA LEU A 169 0.88 -1.54 -9.56
C LEU A 169 1.26 -2.53 -8.45
N PHE A 170 0.79 -2.31 -7.22
CA PHE A 170 0.98 -3.25 -6.12
C PHE A 170 0.34 -4.60 -6.45
N GLN A 171 -0.91 -4.62 -6.90
CA GLN A 171 -1.59 -5.87 -7.29
C GLN A 171 -0.81 -6.64 -8.37
N LYS A 172 -0.33 -5.93 -9.40
CA LYS A 172 0.39 -6.55 -10.54
C LYS A 172 1.79 -7.03 -10.17
N ARG A 173 2.52 -6.28 -9.35
CA ARG A 173 3.95 -6.53 -9.07
C ARG A 173 4.19 -7.36 -7.82
N ILE A 174 3.30 -7.31 -6.84
CA ILE A 174 3.48 -7.89 -5.50
C ILE A 174 2.27 -8.76 -5.15
N GLY A 175 1.08 -8.16 -5.12
CA GLY A 175 -0.18 -8.83 -4.76
C GLY A 175 -0.23 -9.31 -3.31
N PHE A 176 -1.31 -10.01 -2.98
CA PHE A 176 -1.46 -10.74 -1.72
C PHE A 176 -1.63 -12.22 -2.02
N LEU A 177 -1.02 -13.07 -1.20
CA LEU A 177 -1.37 -14.49 -1.15
C LEU A 177 -2.53 -14.74 -0.19
N HIS A 178 -2.69 -13.92 0.86
CA HIS A 178 -3.79 -14.05 1.81
C HIS A 178 -5.15 -13.85 1.11
N PRO A 179 -6.02 -14.88 1.02
CA PRO A 179 -7.22 -14.86 0.19
C PRO A 179 -8.14 -13.66 0.45
N GLN A 180 -8.41 -13.34 1.73
CA GLN A 180 -9.28 -12.21 2.06
C GLN A 180 -8.68 -10.85 1.70
N LYS A 181 -7.35 -10.68 1.83
CA LYS A 181 -6.66 -9.43 1.48
C LYS A 181 -6.62 -9.27 -0.04
N LYS A 182 -6.37 -10.36 -0.76
CA LYS A 182 -6.45 -10.42 -2.23
C LYS A 182 -7.83 -10.01 -2.74
N LYS A 183 -8.89 -10.64 -2.24
CA LYS A 183 -10.28 -10.30 -2.60
C LYS A 183 -10.59 -8.83 -2.31
N LYS A 184 -10.22 -8.33 -1.13
CA LYS A 184 -10.46 -6.94 -0.74
C LYS A 184 -9.68 -5.93 -1.60
N LEU A 185 -8.48 -6.29 -2.07
CA LEU A 185 -7.70 -5.50 -3.02
C LEU A 185 -8.40 -5.39 -4.37
N GLU A 186 -8.92 -6.51 -4.88
CA GLU A 186 -9.70 -6.56 -6.13
C GLU A 186 -10.96 -5.69 -6.03
N GLU A 187 -11.72 -5.81 -4.94
CA GLU A 187 -12.89 -4.97 -4.67
C GLU A 187 -12.53 -3.47 -4.55
N ALA A 188 -11.42 -3.15 -3.90
CA ALA A 188 -10.95 -1.77 -3.78
C ALA A 188 -10.65 -1.17 -5.16
N ILE A 189 -10.00 -1.92 -6.06
CA ILE A 189 -9.70 -1.48 -7.42
C ILE A 189 -10.98 -1.34 -8.26
N ALA A 190 -11.89 -2.32 -8.18
CA ALA A 190 -13.15 -2.31 -8.93
C ALA A 190 -14.08 -1.17 -8.49
N SER A 191 -14.05 -0.78 -7.21
CA SER A 191 -14.89 0.29 -6.69
C SER A 191 -14.51 1.70 -7.15
N TYR A 192 -13.40 1.88 -7.88
CA TYR A 192 -13.04 3.18 -8.45
C TYR A 192 -13.98 3.54 -9.60
N THR A 193 -14.90 4.48 -9.34
CA THR A 193 -15.74 5.08 -10.37
C THR A 193 -14.92 5.89 -11.36
N SER A 194 -15.30 5.85 -12.64
CA SER A 194 -14.77 6.79 -13.63
C SER A 194 -15.30 8.18 -13.30
N TYR A 195 -14.39 9.13 -13.12
CA TYR A 195 -14.73 10.53 -12.89
C TYR A 195 -14.53 11.38 -14.15
N VAL A 196 -14.44 10.75 -15.33
CA VAL A 196 -14.36 11.48 -16.61
C VAL A 196 -15.65 12.27 -16.81
N TRP A 197 -15.51 13.54 -17.16
CA TRP A 197 -16.64 14.44 -17.37
C TRP A 197 -17.00 14.48 -18.86
N ASN A 198 -18.28 14.26 -19.17
CA ASN A 198 -18.85 14.56 -20.47
C ASN A 198 -19.24 16.03 -20.46
N ILE A 199 -18.39 16.88 -21.03
CA ILE A 199 -18.61 18.34 -21.06
C ILE A 199 -19.61 18.65 -22.18
N PRO A 200 -20.78 19.26 -21.88
CA PRO A 200 -21.73 19.65 -22.90
C PRO A 200 -21.17 20.74 -23.82
N THR A 201 -21.58 20.71 -25.09
CA THR A 201 -21.16 21.72 -26.09
C THR A 201 -22.12 22.90 -26.16
N LYS A 202 -23.41 22.70 -25.87
CA LYS A 202 -24.41 23.79 -25.89
C LYS A 202 -24.27 24.69 -24.67
N LYS A 203 -24.44 26.01 -24.87
CA LYS A 203 -24.30 27.03 -23.82
C LYS A 203 -25.13 26.68 -22.58
N GLU A 204 -26.45 26.54 -22.70
CA GLU A 204 -27.35 26.29 -21.57
C GLU A 204 -26.98 25.05 -20.76
N GLU A 205 -26.75 23.93 -21.45
CA GLU A 205 -26.34 22.66 -20.84
C GLU A 205 -24.98 22.79 -20.12
N LEU A 206 -24.05 23.55 -20.70
CA LEU A 206 -22.74 23.84 -20.10
C LEU A 206 -22.89 24.65 -18.80
N PHE A 207 -23.75 25.68 -18.77
CA PHE A 207 -24.02 26.45 -17.55
C PHE A 207 -24.69 25.59 -16.48
N THR A 208 -25.67 24.77 -16.85
CA THR A 208 -26.27 23.79 -15.93
C THR A 208 -25.21 22.85 -15.36
N PHE A 209 -24.34 22.30 -16.20
CA PHE A 209 -23.23 21.45 -15.77
C PHE A 209 -22.29 22.16 -14.80
N VAL A 210 -21.89 23.40 -15.11
CA VAL A 210 -21.00 24.22 -14.29
C VAL A 210 -21.63 24.51 -12.92
N ASN A 211 -22.91 24.86 -12.88
CA ASN A 211 -23.64 25.12 -11.63
C ASN A 211 -23.83 23.85 -10.80
N GLN A 212 -24.09 22.70 -11.43
CA GLN A 212 -24.23 21.42 -10.72
C GLN A 212 -22.90 20.91 -10.13
N LYS A 213 -21.78 21.11 -10.83
CA LYS A 213 -20.45 20.62 -10.40
C LYS A 213 -19.67 21.62 -9.55
N GLY A 214 -19.94 22.90 -9.73
CA GLY A 214 -19.22 23.98 -9.08
C GLY A 214 -19.69 24.22 -7.65
N LYS A 215 -18.77 24.72 -6.81
CA LYS A 215 -19.09 25.24 -5.48
C LYS A 215 -18.66 26.68 -5.38
N ILE A 216 -19.58 27.57 -5.01
CA ILE A 216 -19.29 28.99 -4.81
C ILE A 216 -18.55 29.16 -3.50
N ARG A 217 -17.43 29.88 -3.55
CA ARG A 217 -16.72 30.36 -2.37
C ARG A 217 -17.06 31.82 -2.15
N GLN A 218 -18.00 32.08 -1.23
CA GLN A 218 -18.53 33.42 -0.94
C GLN A 218 -17.43 34.45 -0.65
N SER A 219 -16.41 34.08 0.13
CA SER A 219 -15.31 34.99 0.49
C SER A 219 -14.53 35.55 -0.70
N THR A 220 -14.54 34.85 -1.84
CA THR A 220 -13.79 35.27 -3.04
C THR A 220 -14.69 35.52 -4.25
N LYS A 221 -16.01 35.34 -4.13
CA LYS A 221 -16.98 35.38 -5.24
C LYS A 221 -16.50 34.59 -6.47
N ARG A 222 -16.05 33.36 -6.22
CA ARG A 222 -15.51 32.46 -7.24
C ARG A 222 -16.18 31.10 -7.16
N LEU A 223 -16.62 30.60 -8.30
CA LEU A 223 -17.03 29.21 -8.45
C LEU A 223 -15.78 28.33 -8.60
N ARG A 224 -15.75 27.22 -7.87
CA ARG A 224 -14.67 26.23 -7.91
C ARG A 224 -15.20 24.90 -8.42
N LEU A 225 -14.59 24.38 -9.49
CA LEU A 225 -14.85 23.04 -9.99
C LEU A 225 -13.63 22.16 -9.70
N LEU A 226 -13.83 21.11 -8.91
CA LEU A 226 -12.75 20.20 -8.49
C LEU A 226 -12.80 18.90 -9.28
N SER A 227 -11.64 18.46 -9.80
CA SER A 227 -11.53 17.18 -10.48
C SER A 227 -10.21 16.50 -10.16
N ILE A 228 -10.23 15.16 -10.08
CA ILE A 228 -9.00 14.35 -9.98
C ILE A 228 -8.31 14.18 -11.34
N HIS A 229 -9.04 14.38 -12.44
CA HIS A 229 -8.49 14.36 -13.80
C HIS A 229 -8.30 15.79 -14.31
N GLN A 230 -7.05 16.18 -14.54
CA GLN A 230 -6.73 17.49 -15.11
C GLN A 230 -7.44 17.70 -16.46
N GLN A 231 -7.53 16.65 -17.28
CA GLN A 231 -8.14 16.69 -18.60
C GLN A 231 -9.61 17.13 -18.58
N ASN A 232 -10.38 16.74 -17.55
CA ASN A 232 -11.76 17.21 -17.39
C ASN A 232 -11.83 18.73 -17.31
N LEU A 233 -10.91 19.33 -16.56
CA LEU A 233 -10.87 20.78 -16.35
C LEU A 233 -10.28 21.50 -17.57
N ILE A 234 -9.32 20.90 -18.28
CA ILE A 234 -8.81 21.42 -19.55
C ILE A 234 -9.93 21.43 -20.61
N ASN A 235 -10.69 20.34 -20.72
CA ASN A 235 -11.80 20.25 -21.65
C ASN A 235 -12.90 21.26 -21.29
N LEU A 236 -13.22 21.39 -20.01
CA LEU A 236 -14.18 22.39 -19.53
C LEU A 236 -13.69 23.82 -19.81
N GLN A 237 -12.41 24.12 -19.55
CA GLN A 237 -11.83 25.43 -19.83
C GLN A 237 -11.90 25.77 -21.33
N LYS A 238 -11.68 24.79 -22.22
CA LYS A 238 -11.86 24.97 -23.66
C LYS A 238 -13.30 25.30 -24.02
N ALA A 239 -14.26 24.53 -23.52
CA ALA A 239 -15.69 24.77 -23.77
C ALA A 239 -16.14 26.15 -23.23
N LEU A 240 -15.67 26.56 -22.05
CA LEU A 240 -15.95 27.89 -21.49
C LEU A 240 -15.36 29.02 -22.33
N LYS A 241 -14.19 28.81 -22.93
CA LYS A 241 -13.52 29.79 -23.78
C LYS A 241 -14.32 30.08 -25.06
N GLU A 242 -15.03 29.10 -25.61
CA GLU A 242 -15.91 29.28 -26.77
C GLU A 242 -17.04 30.29 -26.50
N TYR A 243 -17.42 30.45 -25.23
CA TYR A 243 -18.43 31.41 -24.77
C TYR A 243 -17.81 32.64 -24.08
N ASN A 244 -16.51 32.90 -24.27
CA ASN A 244 -15.78 34.02 -23.66
C ASN A 244 -15.81 34.07 -22.13
N ILE A 245 -15.92 32.92 -21.45
CA ILE A 245 -15.94 32.84 -19.99
C ILE A 245 -14.50 32.59 -19.49
N PRO A 246 -13.82 33.60 -18.91
CA PRO A 246 -12.45 33.42 -18.46
C PRO A 246 -12.42 32.53 -17.21
N SER A 247 -11.50 31.57 -17.22
CA SER A 247 -11.33 30.60 -16.15
C SER A 247 -9.86 30.27 -15.94
N THR A 248 -9.49 29.96 -14.71
CA THR A 248 -8.09 29.68 -14.31
C THR A 248 -7.98 28.27 -13.77
N LEU A 249 -7.07 27.48 -14.33
CA LEU A 249 -6.73 26.14 -13.86
C LEU A 249 -5.64 26.23 -12.79
N LEU A 250 -5.86 25.57 -11.67
CA LEU A 250 -4.98 25.56 -10.50
C LEU A 250 -4.69 24.12 -10.03
N GLY A 251 -3.56 23.94 -9.35
CA GLY A 251 -3.06 22.65 -8.86
C GLY A 251 -1.80 22.18 -9.60
N PRO A 252 -1.37 20.92 -9.41
CA PRO A 252 -2.02 19.90 -8.59
C PRO A 252 -1.89 20.16 -7.09
N TRP A 253 -2.96 19.88 -6.33
CA TRP A 253 -2.87 19.75 -4.87
C TRP A 253 -3.01 18.30 -4.45
N ARG A 254 -2.57 17.98 -3.23
CA ARG A 254 -2.77 16.65 -2.62
C ARG A 254 -3.75 16.75 -1.46
N SER A 255 -4.72 15.84 -1.42
CA SER A 255 -5.56 15.64 -0.24
C SER A 255 -4.78 14.97 0.88
N SER A 256 -5.34 14.97 2.09
CA SER A 256 -4.87 14.16 3.22
C SER A 256 -4.87 12.65 2.91
N THR A 257 -5.71 12.20 1.98
CA THR A 257 -5.76 10.84 1.46
C THR A 257 -4.78 10.59 0.29
N CYS A 258 -3.83 11.51 0.09
CA CYS A 258 -2.79 11.44 -0.95
C CYS A 258 -3.32 11.51 -2.40
N SER A 259 -4.61 11.79 -2.60
CA SER A 259 -5.19 11.91 -3.93
C SER A 259 -4.82 13.27 -4.51
N GLN A 260 -4.32 13.27 -5.75
CA GLN A 260 -4.09 14.52 -6.47
C GLN A 260 -5.39 15.05 -7.06
N TYR A 261 -5.60 16.35 -6.97
CA TYR A 261 -6.74 17.02 -7.58
C TYR A 261 -6.37 18.41 -8.09
N TYR A 262 -7.20 18.90 -8.99
CA TYR A 262 -7.08 20.17 -9.68
C TYR A 262 -8.35 20.98 -9.46
N CYS A 263 -8.28 22.30 -9.66
CA CYS A 263 -9.46 23.18 -9.59
C CYS A 263 -9.46 24.10 -10.78
N LEU A 264 -10.62 24.24 -11.40
CA LEU A 264 -10.90 25.35 -12.30
C LEU A 264 -11.67 26.40 -11.51
N THR A 265 -11.25 27.66 -11.59
CA THR A 265 -11.94 28.79 -10.94
C THR A 265 -12.51 29.74 -11.97
N ILE A 266 -13.76 30.14 -11.75
CA ILE A 266 -14.49 31.12 -12.58
C ILE A 266 -14.96 32.22 -11.62
N LYS A 267 -14.87 33.49 -12.04
CA LYS A 267 -15.49 34.58 -11.26
C LYS A 267 -17.02 34.47 -11.37
N GLU A 268 -17.71 34.70 -10.27
CA GLU A 268 -19.17 34.59 -10.18
C GLU A 268 -19.90 35.49 -11.20
N GLU A 269 -19.38 36.70 -11.44
CA GLU A 269 -19.90 37.65 -12.44
C GLU A 269 -19.96 37.08 -13.87
N ASN A 270 -19.10 36.12 -14.20
CA ASN A 270 -19.01 35.54 -15.55
C ASN A 270 -19.96 34.34 -15.74
N ILE A 271 -20.73 33.95 -14.71
CA ILE A 271 -21.63 32.80 -14.75
C ILE A 271 -23.09 33.23 -15.02
N HIS A 272 -23.38 34.52 -14.85
CA HIS A 272 -24.73 35.07 -14.94
C HIS A 272 -24.92 36.06 -16.11
N GLY A 273 -23.95 36.14 -17.03
CA GLY A 273 -24.01 36.93 -18.28
C GLY A 273 -24.08 36.05 -19.53
#